data_AF-A0A543BZ96-F1
#
_entry.id   AF-A0A543BZ96-F1
#
_cell.length_a   1.000
_cell.length_b   1.000
_cell.length_c   1.000
_cell.angle_alpha   90.00
_cell.angle_beta   90.00
_cell.angle_gamma   90.00
#
_symmetry.space_group_name_H-M   'P 1'
#
loop_
_entity.id
_entity.type
_entity.pdbx_description
1 polymer ?
#
loop_
_entity_poly.entity_id
_entity_poly.type
_entity_poly.pdbx_seq_one_letter_code
_entity_poly.pdbx_strand_id
1 'polypeptide(L)'
;MRNQNGETNWHLSLLGGLDRRGRWETRDRTVSVAAVGGADLDLTEAVIPDGGTTVVKVSLAGGLKLVVPAGTDVQVQGFNLIGRRRVEEGEVAPGAPVVRVHAYGIVGGVNVRRTTS
;
A
#
# COMPACT_ATOMS: atom_id res chain seq x y z
N MET A 1 16.09 -12.48 20.36
CA MET A 1 14.67 -12.40 19.98
C MET A 1 14.30 -10.93 19.81
N ARG A 2 14.25 -10.43 18.57
CA ARG A 2 13.89 -9.02 18.27
C ARG A 2 12.38 -8.89 18.52
N ASN A 3 11.97 -8.01 19.43
CA ASN A 3 10.55 -7.80 19.71
C ASN A 3 9.88 -7.35 18.38
N GLN A 4 8.75 -7.97 18.04
CA GLN A 4 7.98 -7.70 16.84
C GLN A 4 6.83 -6.73 17.12
N ASN A 5 7.03 -5.72 17.98
CA ASN A 5 6.13 -4.59 18.04
C ASN A 5 6.42 -3.68 16.84
N GLY A 6 6.23 -4.20 15.62
CA GLY A 6 6.28 -3.41 14.41
C GLY A 6 5.24 -2.31 14.54
N GLU A 7 5.71 -1.07 14.70
CA GLU A 7 4.86 0.07 15.02
C GLU A 7 3.77 0.20 13.96
N THR A 8 2.53 -0.15 14.31
CA THR A 8 1.42 -0.06 13.36
C THR A 8 0.93 1.37 13.33
N ASN A 9 1.01 2.01 12.16
CA ASN A 9 0.45 3.34 11.96
C ASN A 9 -1.01 3.22 11.51
N TRP A 10 -1.93 3.80 12.28
CA TRP A 10 -3.37 3.81 11.98
C TRP A 10 -3.80 5.19 11.49
N HIS A 11 -4.56 5.19 10.40
CA HIS A 11 -5.24 6.36 9.86
C HIS A 11 -6.73 6.04 9.69
N LEU A 12 -7.59 6.77 10.40
CA LEU A 12 -9.04 6.61 10.37
C LEU A 12 -9.69 7.91 9.92
N SER A 13 -10.59 7.83 8.94
CA SER A 13 -11.33 8.98 8.44
C SER A 13 -12.76 8.60 8.02
N LEU A 14 -13.68 9.57 8.03
CA LEU A 14 -15.01 9.40 7.42
C LEU A 14 -14.97 9.77 5.95
N LEU A 15 -14.35 10.90 5.64
CA LEU A 15 -14.11 11.39 4.29
C LEU A 15 -12.61 11.65 4.12
N GLY A 16 -12.03 11.26 2.99
CA GLY A 16 -10.60 11.38 2.71
C GLY A 16 -9.82 10.11 3.05
N GLY A 17 -8.55 10.26 3.41
CA GLY A 17 -7.69 9.11 3.63
C GLY A 17 -6.22 9.48 3.77
N LEU A 18 -5.38 8.48 3.65
CA LEU A 18 -3.94 8.61 3.81
C LEU A 18 -3.28 9.02 2.48
N ASP A 19 -2.61 10.16 2.45
CA ASP A 19 -1.74 10.57 1.33
C ASP A 19 -0.29 10.70 1.83
N ARG A 20 0.65 9.99 1.21
CA ARG A 20 2.08 10.03 1.54
C ARG A 20 2.92 9.99 0.28
N ARG A 21 3.83 10.97 0.15
CA ARG A 21 4.76 11.13 -0.98
C ARG A 21 6.11 11.68 -0.51
N GLY A 22 7.12 11.57 -1.36
CA GLY A 22 8.49 12.03 -1.08
C GLY A 22 9.26 11.12 -0.13
N ARG A 23 10.32 11.65 0.50
CA ARG A 23 11.12 10.88 1.47
C ARG A 23 10.39 10.72 2.81
N TRP A 24 9.99 9.48 3.11
CA TRP A 24 9.46 9.08 4.42
C TRP A 24 9.84 7.63 4.73
N GLU A 25 9.88 7.28 6.02
CA GLU A 25 10.11 5.91 6.45
C GLU A 25 8.79 5.15 6.52
N THR A 26 8.68 4.08 5.73
CA THR A 26 7.55 3.18 5.86
C THR A 26 7.64 2.42 7.18
N ARG A 27 6.49 2.15 7.79
CA ARG A 27 6.43 1.28 8.97
C ARG A 27 6.26 -0.17 8.54
N ASP A 28 6.51 -1.11 9.45
CA ASP A 28 6.23 -2.52 9.21
C ASP A 28 4.77 -2.75 8.79
N ARG A 29 3.86 -1.95 9.34
CA ARG A 29 2.43 -1.97 9.02
C ARG A 29 1.78 -0.58 9.07
N THR A 30 1.07 -0.24 8.00
CA THR A 30 0.23 0.96 7.89
C THR A 30 -1.20 0.55 7.59
N VAL A 31 -2.17 1.06 8.34
CA VAL A 31 -3.60 0.75 8.18
C VAL A 31 -4.40 2.03 7.92
N SER A 32 -5.09 2.09 6.78
CA SER A 32 -6.01 3.17 6.41
C SER A 32 -7.44 2.64 6.35
N VAL A 33 -8.32 3.24 7.15
CA VAL A 33 -9.75 2.93 7.19
C VAL A 33 -10.55 4.18 6.88
N ALA A 34 -11.40 4.14 5.86
CA ALA A 34 -12.20 5.29 5.42
C ALA A 34 -13.63 4.90 5.01
N ALA A 35 -14.65 5.71 5.33
CA ALA A 35 -15.98 5.48 4.74
C ALA A 35 -15.98 5.89 3.25
N VAL A 36 -15.50 7.11 2.94
CA VAL A 36 -15.29 7.58 1.57
C VAL A 36 -13.85 8.08 1.41
N GLY A 37 -13.09 7.46 0.51
CA GLY A 37 -11.68 7.72 0.25
C GLY A 37 -10.84 6.45 0.43
N GLY A 38 -9.59 6.58 0.85
CA GLY A 38 -8.71 5.42 0.93
C GLY A 38 -7.25 5.77 1.18
N ALA A 39 -6.36 5.37 0.26
CA ALA A 39 -4.95 5.65 0.38
C ALA A 39 -4.30 5.97 -0.98
N ASP A 40 -3.45 6.99 -1.00
CA ASP A 40 -2.58 7.36 -2.12
C ASP A 40 -1.15 7.38 -1.60
N LEU A 41 -0.36 6.38 -1.98
CA LEU A 41 0.98 6.16 -1.44
C LEU A 41 1.99 6.13 -2.57
N ASP A 42 3.02 6.95 -2.45
CA ASP A 42 4.19 6.92 -3.30
C ASP A 42 5.40 6.44 -2.50
N LEU A 43 5.89 5.25 -2.86
CA LEU A 43 7.04 4.61 -2.24
C LEU A 43 8.34 4.82 -3.02
N THR A 44 8.32 5.61 -4.11
CA THR A 44 9.49 5.78 -4.98
C THR A 44 10.68 6.41 -4.27
N GLU A 45 10.42 7.33 -3.35
CA GLU A 45 11.41 7.98 -2.49
C GLU A 45 11.35 7.50 -1.03
N ALA A 46 10.47 6.54 -0.73
CA ALA A 46 10.28 6.04 0.62
C ALA A 46 11.35 5.02 1.01
N VAL A 47 11.71 4.99 2.29
CA VAL A 47 12.59 3.96 2.85
C VAL A 47 11.73 2.77 3.27
N ILE A 48 11.94 1.63 2.62
CA ILE A 48 11.26 0.37 2.95
C ILE A 48 12.19 -0.46 3.85
N PRO A 49 11.73 -0.91 5.04
CA PRO A 49 12.49 -1.81 5.91
C PRO A 49 12.92 -3.09 5.19
N ASP A 50 14.03 -3.69 5.64
CA ASP A 50 14.56 -4.94 5.07
C ASP A 50 13.53 -6.09 5.07
N GLY A 51 12.60 -6.11 6.04
CA GLY A 51 11.50 -7.08 6.12
C GLY A 51 10.29 -6.77 5.23
N GLY A 52 10.35 -5.67 4.48
CA GLY A 52 9.24 -5.13 3.71
C GLY A 52 8.27 -4.29 4.56
N THR A 53 7.15 -3.93 3.95
CA THR A 53 6.07 -3.16 4.59
C THR A 53 4.71 -3.73 4.23
N THR A 54 3.73 -3.58 5.12
CA THR A 54 2.35 -4.00 4.90
C THR A 54 1.41 -2.81 4.91
N VAL A 55 0.69 -2.59 3.81
CA VAL A 55 -0.37 -1.59 3.69
C VAL A 55 -1.73 -2.28 3.75
N VAL A 56 -2.55 -1.90 4.72
CA VAL A 56 -3.94 -2.37 4.84
C VAL A 56 -4.87 -1.20 4.50
N LYS A 57 -5.77 -1.40 3.53
CA LYS A 57 -6.80 -0.43 3.14
C LYS A 57 -8.17 -1.04 3.33
N VAL A 58 -9.04 -0.39 4.12
CA VAL A 58 -10.46 -0.77 4.25
C VAL A 58 -11.32 0.45 3.90
N SER A 59 -12.24 0.30 2.94
CA SER A 59 -13.13 1.41 2.56
C SER A 59 -14.53 0.99 2.10
N LEU A 60 -15.56 1.83 2.34
CA LEU A 60 -16.87 1.61 1.71
C LEU A 60 -16.85 2.11 0.26
N ALA A 61 -16.43 3.36 0.05
CA ALA A 61 -16.24 3.94 -1.29
C ALA A 61 -14.82 4.52 -1.41
N GLY A 62 -14.09 4.18 -2.46
CA GLY A 62 -12.72 4.63 -2.71
C GLY A 62 -11.69 3.50 -2.69
N GLY A 63 -10.43 3.82 -2.98
CA GLY A 63 -9.44 2.81 -3.37
C GLY A 63 -8.04 3.06 -2.82
N LEU A 64 -7.12 2.21 -3.27
CA LEU A 64 -5.68 2.36 -3.05
C LEU A 64 -5.01 2.72 -4.38
N LYS A 65 -4.25 3.80 -4.39
CA LYS A 65 -3.22 4.07 -5.39
C LYS A 65 -1.86 3.87 -4.73
N LEU A 66 -1.02 3.08 -5.36
CA LEU A 66 0.32 2.78 -4.88
C LEU A 66 1.30 2.91 -6.04
N VAL A 67 2.31 3.74 -5.88
CA VAL A 67 3.47 3.79 -6.78
C VAL A 67 4.66 3.18 -6.04
N VAL A 68 5.36 2.25 -6.68
CA VAL A 68 6.57 1.64 -6.13
C VAL A 68 7.76 1.82 -7.07
N PRO A 69 9.00 1.81 -6.56
CA PRO A 69 10.19 1.73 -7.39
C PRO A 69 10.16 0.49 -8.29
N ALA A 70 10.78 0.60 -9.48
CA ALA A 70 11.09 -0.56 -10.32
C ALA A 70 11.86 -1.63 -9.52
N GLY A 71 11.65 -2.91 -9.84
CA GLY A 71 12.29 -4.02 -9.11
C GLY A 71 11.60 -4.42 -7.79
N THR A 72 10.64 -3.64 -7.30
CA THR A 72 9.94 -3.94 -6.03
C THR A 72 8.97 -5.12 -6.17
N ASP A 73 9.01 -6.06 -5.22
CA ASP A 73 8.00 -7.12 -5.10
C ASP A 73 6.72 -6.54 -4.49
N VAL A 74 5.58 -6.71 -5.17
CA VAL A 74 4.29 -6.24 -4.69
C VAL A 74 3.30 -7.40 -4.64
N GLN A 75 2.87 -7.73 -3.44
CA GLN A 75 1.93 -8.81 -3.18
C GLN A 75 0.59 -8.23 -2.75
N VAL A 76 -0.43 -8.36 -3.59
CA VAL A 76 -1.75 -7.77 -3.32
C VAL A 76 -2.76 -8.86 -2.98
N GLN A 77 -3.51 -8.66 -1.90
CA GLN A 77 -4.60 -9.52 -1.41
C GLN A 77 -5.86 -8.70 -1.10
N GLY A 78 -6.98 -9.39 -0.91
CA GLY A 78 -8.29 -8.79 -0.58
C GLY A 78 -9.21 -8.63 -1.81
N PHE A 79 -10.34 -7.96 -1.60
CA PHE A 79 -11.42 -7.84 -2.58
C PHE A 79 -12.06 -6.45 -2.55
N ASN A 80 -12.65 -6.05 -3.68
CA ASN A 80 -13.67 -5.00 -3.72
C ASN A 80 -14.91 -5.57 -4.40
N LEU A 81 -16.13 -5.28 -3.89
CA LEU A 81 -17.36 -5.80 -4.48
C LEU A 81 -17.62 -5.20 -5.88
N ILE A 82 -17.33 -3.91 -6.05
CA ILE A 82 -17.54 -3.14 -7.27
C ILE A 82 -16.25 -2.39 -7.59
N GLY A 83 -15.73 -2.62 -8.81
CA GLY A 83 -14.62 -1.88 -9.40
C GLY A 83 -13.52 -2.82 -9.90
N ARG A 84 -12.26 -2.36 -9.89
CA ARG A 84 -11.15 -3.07 -10.55
C ARG A 84 -9.88 -3.09 -9.71
N ARG A 85 -9.13 -4.17 -9.87
CA ARG A 85 -7.75 -4.30 -9.40
C ARG A 85 -6.83 -4.31 -10.62
N ARG A 86 -5.88 -3.38 -10.65
CA ARG A 86 -4.82 -3.30 -11.65
C ARG A 86 -3.48 -3.28 -10.92
N VAL A 87 -2.64 -4.25 -11.22
CA VAL A 87 -1.26 -4.31 -10.74
C VAL A 87 -0.41 -4.36 -12.00
N GLU A 88 0.38 -3.32 -12.24
CA GLU A 88 1.34 -3.37 -13.35
C GLU A 88 2.30 -4.54 -13.15
N GLU A 89 2.70 -5.21 -14.22
CA GLU A 89 3.71 -6.25 -14.15
C GLU A 89 5.10 -5.62 -14.19
N GLY A 90 6.10 -6.32 -13.65
CA GLY A 90 7.48 -5.86 -13.65
C GLY A 90 8.39 -6.93 -13.07
N GLU A 91 9.65 -6.92 -13.48
CA GLU A 91 10.67 -7.79 -12.92
C GLU A 91 10.92 -7.41 -11.45
N VAL A 92 11.12 -8.43 -10.61
CA VAL A 92 11.45 -8.27 -9.20
C VAL A 92 12.95 -8.44 -9.05
N ALA A 93 13.62 -7.44 -8.47
CA ALA A 93 15.06 -7.53 -8.25
C ALA A 93 15.39 -8.60 -7.20
N PRO A 94 16.50 -9.34 -7.32
CA PRO A 94 16.94 -10.27 -6.29
C PRO A 94 17.08 -9.57 -4.93
N GLY A 95 16.40 -10.08 -3.90
CA GLY A 95 16.41 -9.48 -2.57
C GLY A 95 15.62 -8.17 -2.45
N ALA A 96 14.77 -7.84 -3.42
CA ALA A 96 13.93 -6.65 -3.38
C ALA A 96 13.04 -6.61 -2.11
N PRO A 97 12.79 -5.42 -1.56
CA PRO A 97 11.83 -5.29 -0.48
C PRO A 97 10.43 -5.70 -0.95
N VAL A 98 9.68 -6.34 -0.04
CA VAL A 98 8.32 -6.81 -0.32
C VAL A 98 7.29 -5.83 0.22
N VAL A 99 6.45 -5.30 -0.67
CA VAL A 99 5.29 -4.47 -0.31
C VAL A 99 4.03 -5.33 -0.34
N ARG A 100 3.51 -5.66 0.85
CA ARG A 100 2.26 -6.42 1.01
C ARG A 100 1.09 -5.45 1.06
N VAL A 101 0.08 -5.68 0.24
CA VAL A 101 -1.13 -4.86 0.18
C VAL A 101 -2.34 -5.72 0.52
N HIS A 102 -3.03 -5.41 1.60
CA HIS A 102 -4.31 -6.01 1.95
C HIS A 102 -5.42 -4.97 1.75
N ALA A 103 -6.15 -5.06 0.66
CA ALA A 103 -7.16 -4.07 0.30
C ALA A 103 -8.57 -4.67 0.26
N TYR A 104 -9.44 -4.17 1.13
CA TYR A 104 -10.84 -4.56 1.27
C TYR A 104 -11.75 -3.36 0.99
N GLY A 105 -12.88 -3.58 0.34
CA GLY A 105 -13.90 -2.54 0.24
C GLY A 105 -15.14 -2.91 -0.55
N ILE A 106 -16.08 -1.97 -0.65
CA ILE A 106 -17.33 -2.18 -1.41
C ILE A 106 -17.19 -1.60 -2.81
N VAL A 107 -17.05 -0.28 -2.95
CA VAL A 107 -16.91 0.42 -4.23
C VAL A 107 -15.51 1.01 -4.33
N GLY A 108 -14.75 0.67 -5.38
CA GLY A 108 -13.43 1.24 -5.59
C GLY A 108 -12.46 0.25 -6.22
N GLY A 109 -11.17 0.43 -5.98
CA GLY A 109 -10.18 -0.40 -6.63
C GLY A 109 -8.80 -0.30 -6.03
N VAL A 110 -7.90 -1.09 -6.60
CA VAL A 110 -6.49 -1.06 -6.29
C VAL A 110 -5.75 -0.79 -7.59
N ASN A 111 -4.90 0.22 -7.60
CA ASN A 111 -4.03 0.56 -8.72
C ASN A 111 -2.59 0.61 -8.22
N VAL A 112 -1.79 -0.39 -8.59
CA VAL A 112 -0.35 -0.44 -8.33
C VAL A 112 0.37 -0.11 -9.63
N ARG A 113 1.22 0.92 -9.57
CA ARG A 113 2.12 1.32 -10.65
C ARG A 113 3.57 1.14 -10.27
N ARG A 114 4.41 0.88 -11.27
CA ARG A 114 5.87 0.85 -11.11
C ARG A 114 6.48 2.00 -11.88
N THR A 115 7.55 2.60 -11.34
CA THR A 115 8.37 3.51 -12.13
C THR A 115 9.08 2.74 -13.24
N THR A 116 9.37 3.41 -14.35
CA THR A 116 10.28 2.87 -15.36
C THR A 116 11.72 2.97 -14.83
N SER A 117 12.49 1.89 -14.93
CA SER A 117 13.93 1.89 -14.67
C SER A 117 14.70 2.74 -15.67
#